data_AF-A0A7C1K834-F1
#
_entry.id   AF-A0A7C1K834-F1
#
_cell.length_a   1.000
_cell.length_b   1.000
_cell.length_c   1.000
_cell.angle_alpha   90.00
_cell.angle_beta   90.00
_cell.angle_gamma   90.00
#
_symmetry.space_group_name_H-M   'P 1'
#
loop_
_entity.id
_entity.type
_entity.pdbx_description
1 polymer ?
#
loop_
_entity_poly.entity_id
_entity_poly.type
_entity_poly.pdbx_seq_one_letter_code
_entity_poly.pdbx_strand_id
1 'polypeptide(L)' 'MALYTDVPKTHWASTYITLATYLGLVKGYPDGTFKPDNPITRAETVTIAVRQMGITLGAAGLMAATAYLLATKPGRR' A
#
# COMPACT_ATOMS: atom_id res chain seq x y z
N MET A 1 17.24 -8.85 11.08
CA MET A 1 16.17 -9.87 11.13
C MET A 1 15.51 -9.94 9.76
N ALA A 2 14.95 -11.08 9.33
CA ALA A 2 13.98 -11.05 8.23
C ALA A 2 12.65 -10.51 8.79
N LEU A 3 12.01 -9.57 8.08
CA LEU A 3 10.77 -8.93 8.53
C LEU A 3 9.52 -9.77 8.21
N TYR A 4 9.61 -10.60 7.17
CA TYR A 4 8.52 -11.44 6.67
C TYR A 4 9.02 -12.88 6.53
N THR A 5 8.13 -13.86 6.74
CA THR A 5 8.49 -15.28 6.75
C THR A 5 8.85 -15.83 5.37
N ASP A 6 8.33 -15.20 4.31
CA ASP A 6 8.49 -15.57 2.91
C ASP A 6 9.51 -14.69 2.15
N VAL A 7 10.19 -13.78 2.86
CA VAL A 7 11.25 -12.94 2.28
C VAL A 7 12.58 -13.25 2.97
N PRO A 8 13.34 -14.25 2.48
CA PRO A 8 14.66 -14.54 3.02
C PRO A 8 15.62 -13.39 2.72
N LYS A 9 16.67 -13.21 3.54
CA LYS A 9 17.66 -12.13 3.37
C LYS A 9 18.40 -12.19 2.02
N THR A 10 18.51 -13.37 1.43
CA THR A 10 19.12 -13.61 0.12
C THR A 10 18.22 -13.19 -1.04
N HIS A 11 16.94 -12.93 -0.77
CA HIS A 11 16.01 -12.44 -1.78
C HIS A 11 16.40 -11.01 -2.19
N TRP A 12 16.52 -10.76 -3.49
CA TRP A 12 16.93 -9.46 -4.03
C TRP A 12 16.05 -8.31 -3.51
N ALA A 13 14.75 -8.56 -3.32
CA ALA A 13 13.80 -7.56 -2.84
C ALA A 13 13.86 -7.32 -1.31
N SER A 14 14.58 -8.15 -0.54
CA SER A 14 14.56 -8.11 0.93
C SER A 14 14.90 -6.73 1.50
N THR A 15 15.96 -6.10 0.98
CA THR A 15 16.41 -4.78 1.44
C THR A 15 15.39 -3.69 1.13
N TYR A 16 14.83 -3.70 -0.09
CA TYR A 16 13.84 -2.72 -0.53
C TYR A 16 12.53 -2.85 0.25
N ILE A 17 12.07 -4.09 0.46
CA ILE A 17 10.86 -4.41 1.22
C ILE A 17 11.01 -3.96 2.68
N THR A 18 12.18 -4.23 3.27
CA THR A 18 12.50 -3.82 4.64
C THR A 18 12.46 -2.30 4.78
N LEU A 19 13.11 -1.58 3.85
CA LEU A 19 13.12 -0.12 3.85
C LEU A 19 11.72 0.46 3.65
N ALA A 20 10.97 -0.04 2.67
CA ALA A 20 9.61 0.43 2.39
C ALA A 20 8.65 0.15 3.56
N THR A 21 8.84 -0.95 4.28
CA THR A 21 8.07 -1.27 5.49
C THR A 21 8.43 -0.31 6.63
N TYR A 22 9.73 -0.04 6.83
CA TYR A 22 10.19 0.90 7.84
C TYR A 22 9.68 2.33 7.59
N LEU A 23 9.60 2.74 6.32
CA LEU A 23 9.02 4.02 5.89
C LEU A 23 7.49 4.03 5.91
N GLY A 24 6.82 2.93 6.27
CA GLY A 24 5.36 2.83 6.29
C GLY A 24 4.69 2.88 4.90
N LEU A 25 5.47 2.70 3.83
CA LEU A 25 4.97 2.73 2.45
C LEU A 25 4.19 1.46 2.13
N VAL A 26 4.69 0.32 2.60
CA VAL A 26 4.10 -1.01 2.42
C VAL A 26 3.89 -1.69 3.76
N LYS A 27 2.95 -2.62 3.81
CA LYS A 27 2.69 -3.48 4.97
C LYS A 27 2.44 -4.89 4.45
N GLY A 28 3.06 -5.88 5.07
CA GLY A 28 2.75 -7.27 4.78
C GLY A 28 1.35 -7.68 5.24
N TYR A 29 1.05 -8.94 5.00
CA TYR A 29 -0.21 -9.55 5.33
C TYR A 29 -0.29 -9.93 6.81
N PRO A 30 -1.52 -10.12 7.37
CA PRO A 30 -1.71 -10.51 8.76
C PRO A 30 -1.09 -11.87 9.14
N ASP A 31 -0.82 -12.71 8.14
CA ASP A 31 -0.18 -14.03 8.28
C ASP A 31 1.35 -13.94 8.43
N GLY A 32 1.94 -12.74 8.38
CA GLY A 32 3.38 -12.52 8.48
C GLY A 32 4.14 -12.62 7.15
N THR A 33 3.43 -12.75 6.03
CA THR A 33 4.01 -12.82 4.68
C THR A 33 4.01 -11.46 3.97
N PHE A 34 4.83 -11.30 2.93
CA PHE A 34 4.83 -10.13 2.03
C PHE A 34 4.38 -10.46 0.60
N LYS A 35 4.59 -11.71 0.17
CA LYS A 35 4.33 -12.26 -1.17
C LYS A 35 5.09 -11.48 -2.26
N PRO A 36 6.43 -11.48 -2.24
CA PRO A 36 7.25 -10.63 -3.12
C PRO A 36 7.09 -10.95 -4.61
N ASP A 37 6.71 -12.19 -4.95
CA ASP A 37 6.53 -12.64 -6.34
C ASP A 37 5.09 -12.49 -6.84
N ASN A 38 4.16 -12.05 -5.98
CA ASN A 38 2.80 -11.81 -6.41
C ASN A 38 2.71 -10.56 -7.30
N PRO A 39 1.86 -10.60 -8.34
CA PRO A 39 1.62 -9.43 -9.15
C PRO A 39 0.99 -8.32 -8.30
N ILE A 40 1.59 -7.14 -8.35
CA ILE A 40 1.04 -5.93 -7.73
C ILE A 40 -0.07 -5.35 -8.61
N THR A 41 -1.18 -4.95 -8.01
CA THR A 41 -2.26 -4.28 -8.74
C THR A 41 -1.91 -2.81 -9.00
N ARG A 42 -2.48 -2.24 -10.07
CA ARG A 42 -2.29 -0.80 -10.38
C ARG A 42 -2.68 0.11 -9.21
N ALA A 43 -3.72 -0.26 -8.45
CA ALA A 43 -4.19 0.49 -7.29
C ALA A 43 -3.15 0.48 -6.16
N GLU A 44 -2.50 -0.66 -5.91
CA GLU A 44 -1.44 -0.78 -4.90
C GLU A 44 -0.20 0.02 -5.32
N THR A 45 0.21 -0.04 -6.59
CA THR A 45 1.35 0.75 -7.08
C THR A 45 1.12 2.25 -6.88
N VAL A 46 -0.09 2.75 -7.22
CA VAL A 46 -0.45 4.16 -7.02
C VAL A 46 -0.46 4.51 -5.53
N THR A 47 -0.97 3.63 -4.67
CA THR A 47 -1.00 3.85 -3.22
C THR A 47 0.41 4.03 -2.65
N ILE A 48 1.37 3.20 -3.08
CA ILE A 48 2.78 3.31 -2.67
C ILE A 48 3.38 4.64 -3.14
N ALA A 49 3.15 5.02 -4.41
CA ALA A 49 3.66 6.26 -4.98
C ALA A 49 3.11 7.51 -4.25
N VAL A 50 1.80 7.52 -3.95
CA VAL A 50 1.13 8.60 -3.20
C VAL A 50 1.71 8.74 -1.80
N ARG A 51 1.95 7.61 -1.10
CA ARG A 51 2.58 7.61 0.23
C ARG A 51 4.03 8.11 0.18
N GLN A 52 4.79 7.71 -0.83
CA GLN A 52 6.18 8.14 -1.01
C GLN A 52 6.28 9.65 -1.27
N MET A 53 5.33 10.23 -2.01
CA MET A 53 5.27 11.68 -2.26
C MET A 53 4.89 12.49 -1.02
N GLY A 54 4.69 11.85 0.14
CA GLY A 54 4.23 12.54 1.36
C GLY A 54 2.83 13.12 1.22
N ILE A 55 2.07 12.69 0.20
CA ILE A 55 0.66 13.02 0.04
C ILE A 55 -0.07 12.20 1.10
N THR A 56 -0.02 12.75 2.31
CA THR A 56 -0.88 12.31 3.38
C THR A 56 -2.27 12.73 2.92
N LEU A 57 -3.05 11.80 2.37
CA LEU A 57 -4.52 11.89 2.43
C LEU A 57 -4.90 11.77 3.91
N GLY A 58 -4.41 12.68 4.76
CA GLY A 58 -4.92 12.87 6.11
C GLY A 58 -6.40 13.08 5.97
N ALA A 59 -7.19 12.63 6.96
CA ALA A 59 -8.65 12.47 6.93
C ALA A 59 -9.43 13.33 5.91
N ALA A 60 -9.10 14.60 5.71
CA ALA A 60 -9.52 15.44 4.58
C ALA A 60 -9.50 14.78 3.17
N GLY A 61 -8.47 14.01 2.80
CA GLY A 61 -8.34 13.40 1.47
C GLY A 61 -9.21 12.17 1.25
N LEU A 62 -9.34 11.31 2.28
CA LEU A 62 -10.28 10.20 2.27
C LEU A 62 -11.72 10.69 2.39
N MET A 63 -11.97 11.75 3.18
CA MET A 63 -13.26 12.43 3.23
C MET A 63 -13.62 13.06 1.89
N ALA A 64 -12.66 13.61 1.15
CA ALA A 64 -12.89 14.12 -0.20
C ALA A 64 -13.20 12.98 -1.19
N ALA A 65 -12.54 11.83 -1.10
CA ALA A 65 -12.85 10.67 -1.93
C ALA A 65 -14.21 10.04 -1.58
N THR A 66 -14.57 9.94 -0.30
CA THR A 66 -15.91 9.47 0.11
C THR A 66 -16.99 10.50 -0.17
N ALA A 67 -16.72 11.80 -0.03
CA ALA A 67 -17.63 12.87 -0.43
C ALA A 67 -17.82 12.89 -1.94
N TYR A 68 -16.77 12.63 -2.73
CA TYR A 68 -16.87 12.48 -4.18
C TYR A 68 -17.71 11.25 -4.56
N LEU A 69 -17.51 10.11 -3.90
CA LEU A 69 -18.31 8.89 -4.11
C LEU A 69 -19.78 9.02 -3.65
N LEU A 70 -20.06 9.86 -2.66
CA LEU A 70 -21.42 10.17 -2.20
C LEU A 70 -22.09 11.25 -3.06
N ALA A 71 -21.34 12.25 -3.54
CA ALA A 71 -21.85 13.35 -4.37
C ALA A 71 -22.11 12.95 -5.83
N THR A 72 -21.47 11.89 -6.32
CA THR A 72 -21.58 11.45 -7.72
C THR A 72 -22.38 10.17 -7.91
N LYS A 73 -23.03 9.60 -6.89
CA LYS A 73 -23.98 8.50 -7.13
C LYS A 73 -25.08 9.00 -8.08
N PRO A 74 -25.09 8.60 -9.37
CA PRO A 74 -26.24 8.88 -10.20
C PRO A 74 -27.37 8.04 -9.61
N GLY A 75 -28.53 8.65 -9.41
CA GLY A 75 -29.69 7.97 -8.85
C GLY A 75 -29.88 6.62 -9.53
N ARG A 76 -29.85 5.54 -8.74
CA ARG A 76 -30.49 4.29 -9.15
C ARG A 76 -31.97 4.60 -9.32
N ARG A 77 -32.39 4.85 -10.56
CA ARG A 77 -33.75 4.52 -10.99
C ARG A 77 -33.85 3.00 -11.06
#